data_AF-A0A661AS07-F1
#
_entry.id   AF-A0A661AS07-F1
#
_cell.length_a   1.000
_cell.length_b   1.000
_cell.length_c   1.000
_cell.angle_alpha   90.00
_cell.angle_beta   90.00
_cell.angle_gamma   90.00
#
_symmetry.space_group_name_H-M   'P 1'
#
loop_
_entity.id
_entity.type
_entity.pdbx_description
1 polymer ?
#
loop_
_entity_poly.entity_id
_entity_poly.type
_entity_poly.pdbx_seq_one_letter_code
_entity_poly.pdbx_strand_id
1 'polypeptide(L)' 'MGIIESFAERTRGKNLSVVFPEGRDERVIRAARRLKDDSVAEPIVLGSPGQIEAAVEKAEVGLDGI' A
#
# COMPACT_ATOMS: atom_id res chain seq x y z
N MET A 1 -19.31 14.52 -2.54
CA MET A 1 -18.52 13.30 -2.75
C MET A 1 -17.51 13.54 -3.85
N GLY A 2 -16.22 13.34 -3.59
CA GLY A 2 -15.19 13.42 -4.64
C GLY A 2 -15.16 12.17 -5.52
N ILE A 3 -14.62 12.27 -6.74
CA ILE A 3 -14.50 11.12 -7.65
C ILE A 3 -13.65 10.00 -7.02
N ILE A 4 -12.51 10.34 -6.41
CA ILE A 4 -11.61 9.37 -5.77
C ILE A 4 -12.32 8.63 -4.63
N GLU A 5 -13.03 9.37 -3.78
CA GLU A 5 -13.78 8.84 -2.64
C GLU A 5 -14.85 7.83 -3.10
N SER A 6 -15.57 8.15 -4.18
CA SER A 6 -16.57 7.25 -4.76
C SER A 6 -16.00 5.93 -5.27
N PHE A 7 -14.75 5.89 -5.73
CA PHE A 7 -14.09 4.66 -6.13
C PHE A 7 -13.59 3.87 -4.92
N ALA A 8 -13.03 4.55 -3.91
CA ALA A 8 -12.56 3.92 -2.68
C ALA A 8 -13.71 3.22 -1.92
N GLU A 9 -14.89 3.85 -1.84
CA GLU A 9 -16.07 3.22 -1.23
C GLU A 9 -16.53 1.97 -1.97
N ARG A 10 -16.37 1.93 -3.30
CA ARG A 10 -16.76 0.76 -4.11
C ARG A 10 -15.84 -0.44 -3.91
N THR A 11 -14.62 -0.26 -3.42
CA THR A 11 -13.66 -1.35 -3.22
C THR A 11 -13.56 -1.78 -1.76
N ARG A 12 -13.91 -0.91 -0.81
CA ARG A 12 -13.83 -1.20 0.63
C ARG A 12 -14.57 -2.48 1.02
N GLY A 13 -13.91 -3.32 1.81
CA GLY A 13 -14.49 -4.59 2.32
C GLY A 13 -14.59 -5.73 1.29
N LYS A 14 -14.10 -5.53 0.06
CA LYS A 14 -14.09 -6.58 -0.98
C LYS A 14 -12.83 -7.46 -0.96
N ASN A 15 -11.88 -7.18 -0.07
CA ASN A 15 -10.61 -7.91 0.06
C ASN A 15 -9.86 -8.07 -1.28
N LEU A 16 -9.86 -7.01 -2.10
CA LEU A 16 -9.17 -7.01 -3.39
C LEU A 16 -7.67 -6.86 -3.16
N SER A 17 -6.86 -7.67 -3.82
CA SER A 17 -5.40 -7.56 -3.74
C SER A 17 -4.81 -6.71 -4.88
N VAL A 18 -3.74 -5.97 -4.59
CA VAL A 18 -2.98 -5.20 -5.58
C VAL A 18 -1.48 -5.40 -5.37
N VAL A 19 -0.77 -5.75 -6.45
CA VAL A 19 0.67 -6.00 -6.40
C VAL A 19 1.43 -4.73 -6.77
N PHE A 20 2.39 -4.34 -5.94
CA PHE A 20 3.33 -3.25 -6.16
C PHE A 20 4.74 -3.80 -6.40
N PRO A 21 5.17 -3.93 -7.66
CA PRO A 21 6.50 -4.46 -7.98
C PRO A 21 7.65 -3.50 -7.61
N GLU A 22 7.37 -2.23 -7.32
CA GLU A 22 8.35 -1.20 -7.00
C GLU A 22 8.61 -1.03 -5.49
N GLY A 23 8.73 -2.12 -4.73
CA GLY A 23 8.91 -2.07 -3.26
C GLY A 23 10.15 -1.38 -2.72
N ARG A 24 11.01 -0.86 -3.60
CA ARG A 24 12.16 -0.01 -3.28
C ARG A 24 11.84 1.50 -3.23
N ASP A 25 10.63 1.88 -3.66
CA ASP A 25 10.19 3.27 -3.73
C ASP A 25 9.36 3.64 -2.51
N GLU A 26 9.81 4.62 -1.73
CA GLU A 26 9.15 5.04 -0.49
C GLU A 26 7.71 5.53 -0.72
N ARG A 27 7.40 6.09 -1.91
CA ARG A 27 6.06 6.58 -2.23
C ARG A 27 5.10 5.41 -2.42
N VAL A 28 5.60 4.30 -2.96
CA VAL A 28 4.85 3.05 -3.13
C VAL A 28 4.59 2.40 -1.78
N ILE A 29 5.57 2.40 -0.87
CA ILE A 29 5.38 1.95 0.51
C ILE A 29 4.29 2.77 1.23
N ARG A 30 4.35 4.11 1.14
CA ARG A 30 3.32 4.99 1.71
C ARG A 30 1.93 4.73 1.09
N ALA A 31 1.87 4.49 -0.22
CA ALA A 31 0.61 4.18 -0.90
C ALA A 31 0.04 2.83 -0.46
N ALA A 32 0.86 1.79 -0.39
CA ALA A 32 0.47 0.47 0.11
C ALA A 32 -0.08 0.57 1.53
N ARG A 33 0.64 1.26 2.44
CA ARG A 33 0.18 1.49 3.81
C ARG A 33 -1.20 2.15 3.85
N ARG A 34 -1.39 3.22 3.08
CA ARG A 34 -2.67 3.94 3.01
C ARG A 34 -3.81 3.05 2.51
N LEU A 35 -3.57 2.24 1.49
CA LEU A 35 -4.61 1.33 0.96
C LEU A 35 -5.06 0.29 1.99
N LYS A 36 -4.12 -0.21 2.81
CA LYS A 36 -4.41 -1.12 3.92
C LYS A 36 -5.19 -0.43 5.04
N ASP A 37 -4.70 0.73 5.50
CA ASP A 37 -5.32 1.50 6.59
C ASP A 37 -6.75 1.93 6.24
N ASP A 38 -6.97 2.42 5.02
CA ASP A 38 -8.28 2.88 4.54
C ASP A 38 -9.21 1.70 4.15
N SER A 39 -8.73 0.45 4.31
CA SER A 39 -9.40 -0.81 3.93
C SER A 39 -9.84 -0.83 2.46
N VAL A 40 -9.09 -0.17 1.58
CA VAL A 40 -9.39 -0.01 0.16
C VAL A 40 -8.99 -1.26 -0.63
N ALA A 41 -7.86 -1.87 -0.26
CA ALA A 41 -7.29 -3.07 -0.87
C ALA A 41 -6.30 -3.76 0.10
N GLU A 42 -5.88 -4.98 -0.26
CA GLU A 42 -4.83 -5.79 0.35
C GLU A 42 -3.56 -5.68 -0.49
N PRO A 43 -2.62 -4.77 -0.17
CA PRO A 43 -1.41 -4.56 -0.94
C PRO A 43 -0.47 -5.75 -0.82
N ILE A 44 0.27 -6.05 -1.87
CA ILE A 44 1.38 -7.00 -1.87
C ILE A 44 2.59 -6.27 -2.45
N VAL A 45 3.61 -6.02 -1.64
CA VAL A 45 4.81 -5.30 -2.07
C VAL A 45 5.90 -6.29 -2.45
N LEU A 46 6.45 -6.17 -3.66
CA LEU A 46 7.56 -7.01 -4.12
C LEU A 46 8.87 -6.22 -4.11
N GLY A 47 9.95 -6.89 -3.74
CA GLY A 47 11.29 -6.34 -3.69
C GLY A 47 12.23 -7.27 -2.95
N SER A 48 13.53 -6.99 -3.01
CA SER A 48 14.47 -7.67 -2.13
C SER A 48 14.32 -7.14 -0.69
N PRO A 49 14.51 -7.97 0.35
CA PRO A 49 14.31 -7.55 1.74
C PRO A 49 15.04 -6.26 2.11
N GLY A 50 16.33 -6.14 1.81
CA GLY A 50 17.11 -4.95 2.15
C GLY A 50 16.68 -3.67 1.40
N GLN A 51 16.12 -3.80 0.19
CA GLN A 51 15.56 -2.64 -0.53
C GLN A 51 14.23 -2.20 0.08
N ILE A 52 13.41 -3.15 0.49
CA ILE A 52 12.13 -2.86 1.15
C ILE A 52 12.40 -2.20 2.50
N GLU A 53 13.31 -2.74 3.32
CA GLU A 53 13.69 -2.17 4.61
C GLU A 53 14.15 -0.71 4.49
N ALA A 54 15.04 -0.43 3.52
CA ALA A 54 15.50 0.93 3.26
C ALA A 54 14.38 1.88 2.77
N ALA A 55 13.41 1.36 2.00
CA ALA A 55 12.27 2.15 1.53
C ALA A 55 11.27 2.42 2.67
N VAL A 56 11.05 1.45 3.56
CA VAL A 56 10.23 1.55 4.77
C VAL A 56 10.78 2.61 5.72
N GLU A 57 12.10 2.63 5.94
CA GLU A 57 12.77 3.65 6.76
C GLU A 57 12.52 5.06 6.21
N LYS A 58 12.70 5.27 4.89
CA LYS A 58 12.42 6.55 4.22
C LYS A 58 10.94 6.91 4.20
N ALA A 59 10.08 5.90 4.16
CA ALA A 59 8.63 6.08 4.15
C ALA A 59 8.07 6.42 5.54
N GLU A 60 8.82 6.17 6.62
CA GLU A 60 8.42 6.42 8.01
C GLU A 60 7.08 5.75 8.37
N VAL A 61 6.81 4.58 7.78
CA VAL A 61 5.60 3.77 8.03
C VAL A 61 5.95 2.29 8.14
N GLY A 62 5.21 1.52 8.93
CA GLY A 62 5.38 0.07 9.04
C GLY A 62 4.68 -0.71 7.93
N LEU A 63 5.11 -1.95 7.68
CA LEU A 63 4.46 -2.90 6.76
C LEU A 63 3.59 -3.94 7.49
N ASP A 64 3.21 -3.71 8.75
CA ASP A 64 2.40 -4.65 9.50
C ASP A 64 1.08 -4.98 8.77
N GLY A 65 0.93 -6.25 8.39
CA GLY A 65 -0.24 -6.75 7.67
C GLY A 65 -0.22 -6.53 6.15
N ILE A 66 0.95 -6.28 5.55
CA ILE A 66 1.21 -6.16 4.10
C ILE A 66 2.27 -7.19 3.68
#